data_AF-A0A2U0DLJ3-F1
#
_entry.id   AF-A0A2U0DLJ3-F1
#
_cell.length_a   1.000
_cell.length_b   1.000
_cell.length_c   1.000
_cell.angle_alpha   90.00
_cell.angle_beta   90.00
_cell.angle_gamma   90.00
#
_symmetry.space_group_name_H-M   'P 1'
#
loop_
_entity.id
_entity.type
_entity.pdbx_description
1 polymer ?
#
loop_
_entity_poly.entity_id
_entity_poly.type
_entity_poly.pdbx_seq_one_letter_code
_entity_poly.pdbx_strand_id
1 'polypeptide(L)'
;MKPFLKAYDKEGNPSYHPMMLEVIAFAYMNNVYSSRKIEKALRENINFMWFSHMSVVDHNTINRFRSHKLEASFKDIFSQVVLLLAEEGLVSMREGFMDGLKIEA
;
A
#
# COMPACT_ATOMS: atom_id res chain seq x y z
N MET A 1 4.74 11.99 6.61
CA MET A 1 5.08 10.86 7.54
C MET A 1 4.47 10.91 8.94
N LYS A 2 4.50 12.04 9.68
CA LYS A 2 4.06 12.09 11.11
C LYS A 2 2.63 11.59 11.42
N PRO A 3 1.60 11.82 10.58
CA PRO A 3 0.23 11.36 10.88
C PRO A 3 0.08 9.84 10.89
N PHE A 4 0.82 9.15 10.02
CA PHE A 4 0.79 7.70 9.87
C PHE A 4 1.51 6.98 11.01
N LEU A 5 2.65 7.50 11.47
CA LEU A 5 3.40 6.91 12.58
C LEU A 5 2.58 6.90 13.88
N LYS A 6 1.69 7.88 14.07
CA LYS A 6 0.74 7.91 15.19
C LYS A 6 -0.29 6.76 15.14
N ALA A 7 -0.59 6.22 13.95
CA ALA A 7 -1.45 5.06 13.80
C ALA A 7 -0.77 3.73 14.17
N TYR A 8 0.57 3.75 14.29
CA TYR A 8 1.46 2.65 14.72
C TYR A 8 2.06 2.90 16.11
N ASP A 9 1.55 3.89 16.86
CA ASP A 9 2.06 4.23 18.19
C ASP A 9 1.92 3.04 19.15
N LYS A 10 2.89 2.93 20.08
CA LYS A 10 3.25 1.70 20.80
C LYS A 10 2.37 1.40 22.03
N GLU A 11 1.32 2.18 22.28
CA GLU A 11 0.39 1.88 23.37
C GLU A 11 -0.63 0.81 22.93
N GLY A 12 -0.29 -0.44 23.25
CA GLY A 12 -1.06 -1.63 22.90
C GLY A 12 -0.41 -2.48 21.80
N ASN A 13 -1.00 -3.65 21.50
CA ASN A 13 -0.55 -4.50 20.41
C ASN A 13 -0.90 -3.82 19.08
N PRO A 14 0.08 -3.40 18.24
CA PRO A 14 -0.24 -2.71 17.00
C PRO A 14 -1.10 -3.63 16.14
N SER A 15 -2.32 -3.19 15.82
CA SER A 15 -3.32 -4.06 15.19
C SER A 15 -2.90 -4.58 13.80
N TYR A 16 -1.86 -4.01 13.20
CA TYR A 16 -1.32 -4.38 11.88
C TYR A 16 0.20 -4.19 11.82
N HIS A 17 0.89 -5.15 11.19
CA HIS A 17 2.33 -5.08 10.95
C HIS A 17 2.67 -4.00 9.89
N PRO A 18 3.81 -3.27 9.97
CA PRO A 18 4.22 -2.26 8.98
C PRO A 18 4.23 -2.76 7.52
N MET A 19 4.57 -4.03 7.33
CA MET A 19 4.49 -4.76 6.05
C MET A 19 3.14 -4.59 5.33
N MET A 20 2.04 -4.37 6.06
CA MET A 20 0.72 -4.15 5.43
C MET A 20 0.73 -2.91 4.53
N LEU A 21 1.42 -1.83 4.92
CA LEU A 21 1.52 -0.64 4.07
C LEU A 21 2.34 -0.93 2.81
N GLU A 22 3.46 -1.63 2.95
CA GLU A 22 4.34 -2.01 1.84
C GLU A 22 3.61 -2.86 0.79
N VAL A 23 2.90 -3.89 1.25
CA VAL A 23 2.10 -4.76 0.38
C VAL A 23 1.01 -3.97 -0.35
N ILE A 24 0.30 -3.07 0.33
CA ILE A 24 -0.76 -2.25 -0.30
C ILE A 24 -0.17 -1.27 -1.31
N ALA A 25 0.91 -0.56 -0.96
CA ALA A 25 1.58 0.38 -1.85
C ALA A 25 2.06 -0.34 -3.12
N PHE A 26 2.76 -1.47 -2.95
CA PHE A 26 3.23 -2.29 -4.07
C PHE A 26 2.06 -2.83 -4.91
N ALA A 27 0.98 -3.28 -4.28
CA ALA A 27 -0.22 -3.74 -4.99
C ALA A 27 -0.79 -2.65 -5.89
N TYR A 28 -0.89 -1.42 -5.40
CA TYR A 28 -1.51 -0.31 -6.13
C TYR A 28 -0.61 0.19 -7.26
N MET A 29 0.71 0.20 -7.05
CA MET A 29 1.69 0.43 -8.12
C MET A 29 1.55 -0.60 -9.25
N ASN A 30 1.15 -1.83 -8.93
CA ASN A 30 0.93 -2.92 -9.89
C ASN A 30 -0.55 -3.05 -10.34
N ASN A 31 -1.40 -2.03 -10.13
CA ASN A 31 -2.82 -2.06 -10.52
C ASN A 31 -3.65 -3.18 -9.87
N VAL A 32 -3.23 -3.70 -8.70
CA VAL A 32 -3.93 -4.74 -7.96
C VAL A 32 -4.70 -4.12 -6.78
N TYR A 33 -5.95 -3.73 -7.02
CA TYR A 33 -6.75 -3.02 -6.01
C TYR A 33 -7.70 -3.91 -5.19
N SER A 34 -8.09 -5.07 -5.72
CA SER A 34 -9.02 -5.98 -5.04
C SER A 34 -8.32 -6.71 -3.90
N SER A 35 -8.86 -6.67 -2.68
CA SER A 35 -8.29 -7.36 -1.53
C SER A 35 -8.15 -8.87 -1.77
N ARG A 36 -9.09 -9.49 -2.49
CA ARG A 36 -9.00 -10.90 -2.90
C ARG A 36 -7.88 -11.15 -3.91
N LYS A 37 -7.67 -10.23 -4.85
CA LYS A 37 -6.53 -10.33 -5.80
C LYS A 37 -5.19 -10.16 -5.08
N ILE A 38 -5.12 -9.27 -4.09
CA ILE A 38 -3.92 -9.09 -3.25
C ILE A 38 -3.65 -10.35 -2.44
N GLU A 39 -4.66 -10.91 -1.76
CA GLU A 39 -4.50 -12.19 -1.03
C GLU A 39 -4.00 -13.30 -1.97
N LYS A 40 -4.58 -13.42 -3.17
CA LYS A 40 -4.13 -14.38 -4.17
C LYS A 40 -2.68 -14.13 -4.58
N ALA A 41 -2.30 -12.87 -4.81
CA ALA A 41 -0.93 -12.51 -5.16
C ALA A 41 0.09 -12.86 -4.06
N LEU A 42 -0.27 -12.70 -2.78
CA LEU A 42 0.56 -13.13 -1.64
C LEU A 42 0.83 -14.64 -1.63
N ARG A 43 -0.01 -15.44 -2.30
CA ARG A 43 0.13 -16.91 -2.40
C ARG A 43 0.80 -17.40 -3.67
N GLU A 44 0.80 -16.61 -4.74
CA GLU A 44 1.17 -17.10 -6.08
C GLU A 44 2.24 -16.24 -6.76
N ASN A 45 2.44 -14.99 -6.33
CA ASN A 45 3.38 -14.07 -6.96
C ASN A 45 4.61 -13.87 -6.06
N ILE A 46 5.79 -14.23 -6.57
CA ILE A 46 7.06 -14.19 -5.83
C ILE A 46 7.42 -12.80 -5.31
N ASN A 47 7.06 -11.74 -6.04
CA ASN A 47 7.34 -10.37 -5.61
C ASN A 47 6.50 -10.04 -4.36
N PHE A 48 5.22 -10.41 -4.37
CA PHE A 48 4.34 -10.21 -3.21
C PHE A 48 4.77 -11.05 -2.02
N MET A 49 5.19 -12.30 -2.25
CA MET A 49 5.73 -13.17 -1.20
C MET A 49 6.98 -12.56 -0.57
N TRP A 50 7.89 -12.00 -1.37
CA TRP A 50 9.11 -11.38 -0.88
C TRP A 50 8.80 -10.13 -0.03
N PHE A 51 7.95 -9.23 -0.53
CA PHE A 51 7.50 -8.04 0.21
C PHE A 51 6.77 -8.40 1.52
N SER A 52 6.04 -9.51 1.54
CA SER A 52 5.31 -9.94 2.74
C SER A 52 6.13 -10.80 3.69
N HIS A 53 7.44 -10.98 3.45
CA HIS A 53 8.27 -11.91 4.23
C HIS A 53 7.65 -13.32 4.29
N MET A 54 7.14 -13.80 3.16
CA MET A 54 6.42 -15.07 2.99
C MET A 54 5.11 -15.17 3.79
N SER A 55 4.65 -14.08 4.41
CA SER A 55 3.39 -14.05 5.15
C SER A 55 2.22 -13.87 4.21
N VAL A 56 1.13 -14.61 4.45
CA VAL A 56 -0.11 -14.45 3.69
C VAL A 56 -1.16 -13.84 4.60
N VAL A 57 -1.73 -12.73 4.15
CA VAL A 57 -2.80 -12.01 4.85
C VAL A 57 -4.11 -12.21 4.11
N ASP A 58 -5.16 -12.56 4.84
CA ASP A 58 -6.48 -12.78 4.25
C ASP A 58 -7.14 -11.47 3.79
N HIS A 59 -8.04 -11.59 2.80
CA HIS A 59 -8.69 -10.43 2.21
C HIS A 59 -9.50 -9.58 3.21
N ASN A 60 -9.99 -10.14 4.33
CA ASN A 60 -10.72 -9.36 5.33
C ASN A 60 -9.78 -8.50 6.16
N THR A 61 -8.61 -9.03 6.51
CA THR A 61 -7.55 -8.26 7.20
C THR A 61 -7.02 -7.14 6.30
N ILE A 62 -6.80 -7.41 5.02
CA ILE A 62 -6.47 -6.39 4.00
C ILE A 62 -7.55 -5.32 3.93
N ASN A 63 -8.83 -5.72 3.87
CA ASN A 63 -9.93 -4.77 3.78
C ASN A 63 -10.08 -3.92 5.05
N ARG A 64 -9.97 -4.54 6.24
CA ARG A 64 -10.01 -3.82 7.51
C ARG A 64 -8.88 -2.82 7.64
N PHE A 65 -7.65 -3.19 7.25
CA PHE A 65 -6.52 -2.26 7.23
C PHE A 65 -6.80 -1.05 6.34
N ARG A 66 -7.35 -1.28 5.14
CA ARG A 66 -7.73 -0.21 4.21
C ARG A 66 -8.77 0.74 4.81
N SER A 67 -9.88 0.19 5.30
CA SER A 67 -11.01 0.99 5.79
C SER A 67 -10.74 1.65 7.15
N HIS A 68 -9.87 1.12 8.00
CA HIS A 68 -9.68 1.66 9.36
C HIS A 68 -8.40 2.46 9.53
N LYS A 69 -7.31 2.09 8.84
CA LYS A 69 -5.99 2.69 9.04
C LYS A 69 -5.56 3.58 7.88
N LEU A 70 -6.07 3.33 6.68
CA LEU A 70 -5.63 3.99 5.45
C LEU A 70 -6.65 4.97 4.87
N GLU A 71 -7.91 4.93 5.30
CA GLU A 71 -9.01 5.72 4.73
C GLU A 71 -8.69 7.22 4.59
N ALA A 72 -8.14 7.84 5.63
CA ALA A 72 -7.89 9.29 5.65
C ALA A 72 -6.52 9.71 5.08
N SER A 73 -5.52 8.83 5.08
CA SER A 73 -4.11 9.23 4.85
C SER A 73 -3.43 8.52 3.68
N PHE A 74 -4.05 7.50 3.09
CA PHE A 74 -3.38 6.68 2.10
C PHE A 74 -3.12 7.42 0.78
N LYS A 75 -4.05 8.28 0.33
CA LYS A 75 -3.83 9.07 -0.90
C LYS A 75 -2.56 9.92 -0.79
N ASP A 76 -2.36 10.58 0.35
CA ASP A 76 -1.20 11.44 0.58
C ASP A 76 0.11 10.65 0.69
N ILE A 77 0.06 9.50 1.37
CA ILE A 77 1.22 8.61 1.51
C ILE A 77 1.60 8.02 0.16
N PHE A 78 0.62 7.50 -0.59
CA PHE A 78 0.85 6.93 -1.90
C PHE A 78 1.41 7.98 -2.88
N SER A 79 0.87 9.20 -2.85
CA SER A 79 1.38 10.30 -3.67
C SER A 79 2.83 10.64 -3.32
N GLN A 80 3.18 10.70 -2.03
CA GLN A 80 4.57 10.90 -1.59
C GLN A 80 5.50 9.79 -2.08
N VAL A 81 5.06 8.52 -2.02
CA VAL A 81 5.85 7.38 -2.50
C VAL A 81 6.08 7.46 -4.01
N VAL A 82 5.04 7.74 -4.80
CA VAL A 82 5.14 7.86 -6.25
C VAL A 82 6.05 9.04 -6.64
N LEU A 83 5.91 10.19 -5.98
CA LEU A 83 6.75 11.36 -6.22
C LEU A 83 8.22 11.06 -5.93
N LEU A 84 8.52 10.41 -4.80
CA LEU A 84 9.89 10.01 -4.46
C LEU A 84 10.49 9.08 -5.53
N LEU A 85 9.72 8.08 -5.98
CA LEU A 85 10.18 7.16 -7.03
C LEU A 85 10.37 7.85 -8.39
N ALA A 86 9.56 8.87 -8.68
CA ALA A 86 9.72 9.69 -9.88
C ALA A 86 10.96 10.60 -9.81
N GLU A 87 11.23 11.20 -8.64
CA GLU A 87 12.44 12.00 -8.38
C GLU A 87 13.71 11.18 -8.55
N GLU A 88 13.70 9.92 -8.10
CA GLU A 88 14.80 8.97 -8.27
C GLU A 88 14.90 8.40 -9.70
N GLY A 89 13.99 8.77 -10.62
CA GLY A 89 13.94 8.27 -11.99
C GLY A 89 13.57 6.79 -12.12
N LEU A 90 13.08 6.17 -11.04
CA LEU A 90 12.66 4.76 -11.00
C LEU A 90 11.28 4.55 -11.62
N VAL A 91 10.49 5.61 -11.73
CA VAL A 91 9.16 5.60 -12.37
C VAL A 91 9.05 6.73 -13.39
N SER A 92 8.62 6.38 -14.60
CA SER A 92 8.26 7.35 -15.63
C SER A 92 6.86 7.90 -15.37
N MET A 93 6.77 9.20 -15.07
CA MET A 93 5.48 9.90 -14.94
C MET A 93 4.76 10.10 -16.29
N ARG A 94 5.37 9.67 -17.42
CA ARG A 94 4.89 10.00 -18.78
C ARG A 94 3.72 9.16 -19.30
N GLU A 95 3.41 8.00 -18.73
CA GLU A 95 2.40 7.08 -19.31
C GLU A 95 1.31 6.63 -18.33
N GLY A 96 1.37 7.07 -17.08
CA GLY A 96 0.65 6.43 -15.98
C GLY A 96 -0.06 7.40 -15.04
N PHE A 97 -0.68 8.46 -15.55
CA PHE A 97 -1.83 9.05 -14.86
C PHE A 97 -2.97 8.02 -14.92
N MET A 98 -2.85 6.94 -14.15
CA MET A 98 -3.88 5.92 -13.99
C MET A 98 -5.19 6.62 -13.67
N ASP A 99 -6.19 6.34 -14.49
CA ASP A 99 -7.55 6.87 -14.64
C ASP A 99 -8.42 7.01 -13.36
N GLY A 100 -7.84 6.91 -12.16
CA GLY A 100 -8.53 7.04 -10.87
C GLY A 100 -7.84 7.95 -9.84
N LEU A 101 -6.64 8.47 -10.13
CA LEU A 101 -5.94 9.41 -9.23
C LEU A 101 -5.94 10.80 -9.87
N LYS A 102 -7.12 11.43 -9.91
CA LYS A 102 -7.21 12.88 -10.07
C LYS A 102 -6.55 13.53 -8.85
N ILE A 103 -5.28 13.88 -9.01
CA ILE A 103 -4.61 14.87 -8.19
C ILE A 103 -5.02 16.19 -8.82
N GLU A 104 -6.14 16.74 -8.36
CA GLU A 104 -6.42 18.14 -8.56
C GLU A 104 -5.43 18.89 -7.68
N ALA A 105 -4.53 19.62 -8.35
CA ALA A 105 -3.61 20.57 -7.72
C ALA A 105 -4.37 21.83 -7.28
#